data_AF-A0A497BTI0-F1
#
_entry.id   AF-A0A497BTI0-F1
#
_cell.length_a   1.000
_cell.length_b   1.000
_cell.length_c   1.000
_cell.angle_alpha   90.00
_cell.angle_beta   90.00
_cell.angle_gamma   90.00
#
_symmetry.space_group_name_H-M   'P 1'
#
loop_
_entity.id
_entity.type
_entity.pdbx_description
1 polymer ?
#
loop_
_entity_poly.entity_id
_entity_poly.type
_entity_poly.pdbx_seq_one_letter_code
_entity_poly.pdbx_strand_id
1 'polypeptide(L)' 'MSDREKLKILLDHWIEHNSEHAEEFMEWAEKAGGLGEDAVRAAIAQAAQQVKKGNEFLLAALEKLKEG' A
#
# COMPACT_ATOMS: atom_id res chain seq x y z
N MET A 1 15.28 22.23 2.39
CA MET A 1 14.52 21.13 3.00
C MET A 1 15.49 20.25 3.76
N SER A 2 15.23 20.03 5.05
CA SER A 2 15.94 19.07 5.90
C SER A 2 15.55 17.63 5.55
N ASP A 3 16.39 16.67 5.93
CA ASP A 3 16.07 15.24 5.74
C ASP A 3 14.76 14.84 6.45
N ARG A 4 14.45 15.50 7.57
CA ARG A 4 13.20 15.29 8.30
C ARG A 4 11.98 15.73 7.50
N GLU A 5 12.02 16.90 6.89
CA GLU A 5 10.96 17.39 6.01
C GLU A 5 10.84 16.52 4.75
N LYS A 6 11.98 16.09 4.18
CA LYS A 6 12.01 15.16 3.05
C LYS A 6 11.31 13.84 3.38
N LEU A 7 11.59 13.29 4.57
CA LEU A 7 11.02 12.03 5.01
C LEU A 7 9.50 12.11 5.18
N LYS A 8 8.96 13.24 5.66
CA LYS A 8 7.50 13.44 5.74
C LYS A 8 6.84 13.35 4.36
N ILE A 9 7.40 14.07 3.38
CA ILE A 9 6.91 14.04 1.98
C ILE A 9 6.98 12.62 1.40
N LEU A 10 8.08 11.90 1.66
CA LEU A 10 8.24 10.53 1.17
C LEU A 10 7.22 9.57 1.79
N LEU A 11 6.96 9.67 3.09
CA LEU A 11 5.98 8.83 3.76
C LEU A 11 4.56 9.07 3.23
N ASP A 12 4.15 10.33 3.07
CA ASP A 12 2.86 10.66 2.46
C ASP A 12 2.76 10.09 1.03
N HIS A 13 3.79 10.30 0.20
CA HIS A 13 3.82 9.80 -1.16
C HIS A 13 3.77 8.26 -1.24
N TRP A 14 4.52 7.56 -0.38
CA TRP A 14 4.50 6.10 -0.36
C TRP A 14 3.14 5.54 0.08
N ILE A 15 2.47 6.17 1.05
CA ILE A 15 1.13 5.75 1.50
C ILE A 15 0.13 5.87 0.35
N GLU A 16 0.15 7.00 -0.37
CA GLU A 16 -0.70 7.25 -1.54
C GLU A 16 -0.43 6.20 -2.62
N HIS A 17 0.82 6.06 -3.05
CA HIS A 17 1.19 5.15 -4.14
C HIS A 17 0.92 3.67 -3.83
N ASN A 18 1.18 3.26 -2.58
CA ASN A 18 0.83 1.92 -2.14
C ASN A 18 -0.69 1.67 -2.15
N SER A 19 -1.49 2.70 -1.86
CA SER A 19 -2.95 2.58 -1.93
C SER A 19 -3.42 2.37 -3.38
N GLU A 20 -2.85 3.11 -4.33
CA GLU A 20 -3.08 2.92 -5.78
C GLU A 20 -2.70 1.50 -6.21
N HIS A 21 -1.51 1.01 -5.82
CA HIS A 21 -1.10 -0.37 -6.13
C HIS A 21 -2.02 -1.42 -5.51
N ALA A 22 -2.46 -1.22 -4.26
CA ALA A 22 -3.36 -2.17 -3.63
C ALA A 22 -4.74 -2.21 -4.31
N GLU A 23 -5.22 -1.09 -4.83
CA GLU A 23 -6.44 -1.04 -5.65
C GLU A 23 -6.25 -1.76 -6.99
N GLU A 24 -5.17 -1.46 -7.71
CA GLU A 24 -4.84 -2.14 -8.98
C GLU A 24 -4.70 -3.66 -8.79
N PHE A 25 -4.05 -4.09 -7.72
CA PHE A 25 -3.92 -5.52 -7.40
C PHE A 25 -5.29 -6.16 -7.17
N MET A 26 -6.20 -5.49 -6.46
CA MET A 26 -7.55 -6.02 -6.26
C MET A 26 -8.33 -6.14 -7.57
N GLU A 27 -8.23 -5.16 -8.48
CA GLU A 27 -8.86 -5.27 -9.81
C GLU A 27 -8.34 -6.48 -10.60
N TRP A 28 -7.03 -6.74 -10.54
CA TRP A 28 -6.44 -7.91 -11.20
C TRP A 28 -6.78 -9.22 -10.50
N ALA A 29 -6.93 -9.23 -9.17
CA ALA A 29 -7.42 -10.39 -8.44
C ALA A 29 -8.85 -10.75 -8.88
N GLU A 30 -9.72 -9.75 -9.09
CA GLU A 30 -11.07 -9.96 -9.62
C GLU A 30 -11.05 -10.51 -11.05
N LYS A 31 -10.22 -9.94 -11.93
CA LYS A 31 -10.03 -10.47 -13.29
C LYS A 31 -9.53 -11.92 -13.27
N ALA A 32 -8.56 -12.26 -12.42
CA ALA A 32 -8.07 -13.62 -12.26
C ALA A 32 -9.19 -14.59 -11.80
N GLY A 33 -10.07 -14.16 -10.91
CA GLY A 33 -11.27 -14.92 -10.54
C GLY A 33 -12.20 -15.16 -11.73
N GLY A 34 -12.41 -14.15 -12.58
CA GLY A 34 -13.17 -14.28 -13.82
C GLY A 34 -12.56 -15.24 -14.85
N LEU A 35 -11.26 -15.53 -14.75
CA LEU A 35 -10.55 -16.50 -15.58
C LEU A 35 -10.55 -17.92 -14.98
N GLY A 36 -11.11 -18.12 -13.79
CA GLY A 36 -11.08 -19.41 -13.07
C GLY A 36 -9.76 -19.68 -12.33
N GLU A 37 -8.87 -18.68 -12.22
CA GLU A 37 -7.56 -18.79 -11.59
C GLU A 37 -7.63 -18.45 -10.09
N ASP A 38 -8.40 -19.21 -9.33
CA ASP A 38 -8.70 -18.89 -7.92
C ASP A 38 -7.47 -18.81 -7.02
N ALA A 39 -6.46 -19.66 -7.26
CA ALA A 39 -5.20 -19.61 -6.51
C ALA A 39 -4.40 -18.32 -6.80
N VAL A 40 -4.39 -17.88 -8.07
CA VAL A 40 -3.74 -16.63 -8.48
C VAL A 40 -4.47 -15.43 -7.89
N ARG A 41 -5.80 -15.41 -7.98
CA ARG A 41 -6.65 -14.41 -7.32
C ARG A 41 -6.32 -14.28 -5.83
N ALA A 42 -6.25 -15.40 -5.11
CA ALA A 42 -5.96 -15.40 -3.68
C ALA A 42 -4.58 -14.80 -3.38
N ALA A 43 -3.56 -15.16 -4.16
CA ALA A 43 -2.21 -14.63 -4.01
C ALA A 43 -2.15 -13.11 -4.26
N ILE A 44 -2.79 -12.61 -5.32
CA ILE A 44 -2.82 -11.18 -5.65
C ILE A 44 -3.60 -10.39 -4.59
N ALA A 45 -4.75 -10.91 -4.14
CA ALA A 45 -5.53 -10.27 -3.07
C ALA A 45 -4.75 -10.20 -1.75
N GLN A 46 -3.97 -11.25 -1.44
CA GLN A 46 -3.08 -11.23 -0.28
C GLN A 46 -1.97 -10.17 -0.43
N ALA A 47 -1.40 -10.00 -1.62
CA ALA A 47 -0.41 -8.95 -1.88
C ALA A 47 -1.00 -7.55 -1.63
N ALA A 48 -2.22 -7.28 -2.12
CA ALA A 48 -2.94 -6.04 -1.88
C ALA A 48 -3.14 -5.77 -0.37
N GLN A 49 -3.52 -6.80 0.40
CA GLN A 49 -3.65 -6.68 1.86
C GLN A 49 -2.31 -6.37 2.54
N GLN A 50 -1.21 -7.00 2.13
CA GLN A 50 0.10 -6.72 2.74
C GLN A 50 0.57 -5.30 2.44
N VAL A 51 0.32 -4.77 1.24
CA VAL A 51 0.61 -3.37 0.90
C VAL A 51 -0.20 -2.41 1.78
N LYS A 52 -1.52 -2.65 1.95
CA LYS A 52 -2.36 -1.87 2.86
C LYS A 52 -1.87 -1.91 4.31
N LYS A 53 -1.44 -3.09 4.78
CA LYS A 53 -0.84 -3.24 6.11
C LYS A 53 0.49 -2.49 6.23
N GLY A 54 1.29 -2.46 5.16
CA GLY A 54 2.47 -1.59 5.06
C GLY A 54 2.12 -0.12 5.31
N ASN A 55 1.03 0.36 4.73
CA ASN A 55 0.56 1.75 4.92
C ASN A 55 0.19 2.07 6.36
N GLU A 56 -0.33 1.12 7.14
CA GLU A 56 -0.59 1.32 8.57
C GLU A 56 0.70 1.65 9.33
N PHE A 57 1.79 0.94 9.02
CA PHE A 57 3.10 1.21 9.62
C PHE A 57 3.71 2.53 9.14
N LEU A 58 3.56 2.86 7.85
CA LEU A 58 4.04 4.13 7.29
C LEU A 58 3.29 5.32 7.89
N LEU A 59 1.98 5.22 8.05
CA LEU A 59 1.15 6.24 8.70
C LEU A 59 1.58 6.42 10.16
N ALA A 60 1.78 5.33 10.90
CA ALA A 60 2.27 5.41 12.27
C ALA A 60 3.65 6.08 12.37
N ALA A 61 4.54 5.85 11.39
CA ALA A 61 5.84 6.52 11.32
C ALA A 61 5.69 8.03 11.02
N LEU A 62 4.78 8.38 10.12
CA LEU A 62 4.48 9.77 9.78
C LEU A 62 3.93 10.55 10.98
N GLU A 63 2.98 9.98 11.72
CA GLU A 63 2.40 10.61 12.91
C GLU A 63 3.46 10.87 13.99
N LYS A 64 4.33 9.89 14.25
CA LYS A 64 5.48 10.06 15.17
C LYS A 64 6.43 11.19 14.75
N LEU A 65 6.60 11.42 13.44
CA LEU A 65 7.41 12.52 12.92
C LEU A 65 6.72 13.89 13.04
N LYS A 66 5.40 13.95 13.19
CA LYS A 66 4.62 15.18 13.42
C LYS A 66 4.56 15.56 14.90
N GLU A 67 4.65 14.59 15.81
CA GLU A 67 4.59 14.78 17.26
C GLU A 67 5.89 15.36 17.89
N GLY A 68 7.04 15.17 17.25
CA GLY A 68 8.33 15.75 17.69
C GLY A 68 8.79 16.94 16.86
#